data_AF-A0A0Q6TFJ2-F1
#
_entry.id   AF-A0A0Q6TFJ2-F1
#
_cell.length_a   1.000
_cell.length_b   1.000
_cell.length_c   1.000
_cell.angle_alpha   90.00
_cell.angle_beta   90.00
_cell.angle_gamma   90.00
#
_symmetry.space_group_name_H-M   'P 1'
#
loop_
_entity.id
_entity.type
_entity.pdbx_description
1 polymer ?
#
loop_
_entity_poly.entity_id
_entity_poly.type
_entity_poly.pdbx_seq_one_letter_code
_entity_poly.pdbx_strand_id
1 'polypeptide(L)'
;MRNWLVENVPCTDSMLGYDLFLKLGNDFVAGQRLKLSALAQGLPYSAEEVAAQLRRFEEHGLVALASDADDGLVVEGTERFLALLDRYGRVFDAVFIVRGELRGQQLLVSSNQPELADFGRLLYDRMYDLGWLYLHNFGSACFLIASLARRLAELHGHRARIVSGLVEVENQGNMFLLGGQGFAKPGQIDGHAVCVIDDALVLDFGLGNVRKSYRRDFYWGTIADYERDGAVFARLTLPDGVTMAWKDDWQSPNTEAELARYAPHIDELAAQYVARYR
;
A
#
# COMPACT_ATOMS: atom_id res chain seq x y z
N MET A 1 14.41 -1.65 16.35
CA MET A 1 15.53 -2.54 16.00
C MET A 1 15.42 -3.89 16.66
N ARG A 2 16.58 -4.40 17.05
CA ARG A 2 16.78 -5.55 17.93
C ARG A 2 15.95 -5.50 19.23
N ASN A 3 15.85 -4.34 19.88
CA ASN A 3 15.06 -4.20 21.12
C ASN A 3 13.60 -4.60 20.93
N TRP A 4 12.99 -4.23 19.80
CA TRP A 4 11.60 -4.60 19.52
C TRP A 4 11.43 -6.12 19.42
N LEU A 5 12.35 -6.82 18.73
CA LEU A 5 12.29 -8.28 18.61
C LEU A 5 12.43 -8.94 19.98
N VAL A 6 13.43 -8.54 20.76
CA VAL A 6 13.67 -9.06 22.12
C VAL A 6 12.45 -8.86 23.03
N GLU A 7 11.77 -7.71 22.90
CA GLU A 7 10.60 -7.37 23.73
C GLU A 7 9.30 -8.08 23.30
N ASN A 8 9.16 -8.42 22.01
CA ASN A 8 7.87 -8.85 21.43
C ASN A 8 7.86 -10.29 20.90
N VAL A 9 9.03 -10.89 20.65
CA VAL A 9 9.15 -12.25 20.09
C VAL A 9 9.79 -13.19 21.10
N PRO A 10 9.07 -14.25 21.53
CA PRO A 10 9.60 -15.22 22.48
C PRO A 10 10.92 -15.84 22.01
N CYS A 11 11.80 -16.15 22.97
CA CYS A 11 13.08 -16.84 22.72
C CYS A 11 14.07 -16.10 21.80
N THR A 12 13.90 -14.78 21.59
CA THR A 12 14.82 -13.94 20.81
C THR A 12 15.72 -13.06 21.69
N ASP A 13 15.76 -13.33 22.99
CA ASP A 13 16.63 -12.70 23.98
C ASP A 13 18.12 -13.02 23.76
N SER A 14 18.42 -14.11 23.04
CA SER A 14 19.77 -14.48 22.60
C SER A 14 20.07 -14.02 21.16
N MET A 15 21.35 -13.85 20.84
CA MET A 15 21.78 -13.56 19.46
C MET A 15 21.35 -14.65 18.48
N LEU A 16 21.47 -15.92 18.87
CA LEU A 16 21.01 -17.07 18.09
C LEU A 16 19.50 -16.99 17.80
N GLY A 17 18.68 -16.74 18.82
CA GLY A 17 17.23 -16.62 18.65
C GLY A 17 16.85 -15.46 17.73
N TYR A 18 17.48 -14.30 17.92
CA TYR A 18 17.30 -13.14 17.06
C TYR A 18 17.68 -13.43 15.60
N ASP A 19 18.88 -13.96 15.35
CA ASP A 19 19.38 -14.23 14.00
C ASP A 19 18.55 -15.32 13.30
N LEU A 20 18.16 -16.36 14.04
CA LEU A 20 17.32 -17.44 13.53
C LEU A 20 15.93 -16.93 13.16
N PHE A 21 15.31 -16.06 13.97
CA PHE A 21 14.02 -15.46 13.63
C PHE A 21 14.09 -14.68 12.31
N LEU A 22 15.14 -13.87 12.12
CA LEU A 22 15.35 -13.11 10.88
C LEU A 22 15.63 -14.01 9.68
N LYS A 23 16.46 -15.05 9.85
CA LYS A 23 16.78 -16.00 8.79
C LYS A 23 15.52 -16.74 8.33
N LEU A 24 14.74 -17.26 9.28
CA LEU A 24 13.46 -17.90 9.00
C LEU A 24 12.53 -16.94 8.23
N GLY A 25 12.40 -15.70 8.72
CA GLY A 25 11.55 -14.70 8.07
C GLY A 25 11.94 -14.43 6.62
N ASN A 26 13.23 -14.25 6.34
CA ASN A 26 13.73 -14.04 4.98
C ASN A 26 13.47 -15.24 4.07
N ASP A 27 13.71 -16.45 4.55
CA ASP A 27 13.55 -17.66 3.76
C ASP A 27 12.08 -18.01 3.50
N PHE A 28 11.18 -17.77 4.47
CA PHE A 28 9.74 -17.92 4.27
C PHE A 28 9.23 -16.95 3.20
N VAL A 29 9.65 -15.68 3.24
CA VAL A 29 9.28 -14.68 2.22
C VAL A 29 9.82 -15.05 0.84
N ALA A 30 10.98 -15.72 0.78
CA ALA A 30 11.56 -16.21 -0.46
C ALA A 30 10.90 -17.51 -0.98
N GLY A 31 9.90 -18.05 -0.29
CA GLY A 31 9.23 -19.31 -0.66
C GLY A 31 10.13 -20.54 -0.61
N GLN A 32 11.22 -20.48 0.16
CA GLN A 32 12.18 -21.58 0.25
C GLN A 32 11.68 -22.66 1.22
N ARG A 33 11.78 -23.92 0.81
CA ARG A 33 11.56 -25.06 1.72
C ARG A 33 12.65 -25.06 2.78
N LEU A 34 12.26 -24.90 4.04
CA LEU A 34 13.19 -24.72 5.15
C LEU A 34 13.67 -26.05 5.71
N LYS A 35 14.91 -26.39 5.38
CA LYS A 35 15.62 -27.56 5.92
C LYS A 35 16.58 -27.11 7.01
N LEU A 36 16.70 -27.89 8.09
CA LEU A 36 17.65 -27.61 9.18
C LEU A 36 19.09 -27.41 8.66
N SER A 37 19.52 -28.21 7.67
CA SER A 37 20.84 -28.11 7.07
C SER A 37 21.07 -26.77 6.35
N ALA A 38 20.05 -26.25 5.66
CA ALA A 38 20.11 -24.95 4.99
C ALA A 38 20.10 -23.78 5.99
N LEU A 39 19.32 -23.91 7.08
CA LEU A 39 19.28 -22.94 8.17
C LEU A 39 20.62 -22.85 8.90
N ALA A 40 21.23 -24.00 9.23
CA ALA A 40 22.52 -24.06 9.91
C ALA A 40 23.68 -23.55 9.05
N GLN A 41 23.66 -23.75 7.73
CA GLN A 41 24.69 -23.20 6.82
C GLN A 41 24.60 -21.67 6.68
N GLY A 42 23.41 -21.10 6.84
CA GLY A 42 23.18 -19.66 6.71
C GLY A 42 23.47 -18.86 7.98
N LEU A 43 23.93 -19.51 9.05
CA LEU A 43 24.12 -18.90 10.36
C LEU A 43 25.50 -19.28 10.95
N PRO A 44 26.11 -18.42 11.77
CA PRO A 44 27.41 -18.69 12.40
C PRO A 44 27.30 -19.61 13.63
N TYR A 45 26.34 -20.54 13.64
CA TYR A 45 26.01 -21.41 14.79
C TYR A 45 26.01 -22.88 14.37
N SER A 46 26.25 -23.80 15.30
CA SER A 46 26.21 -25.23 15.01
C SER A 46 24.79 -25.72 14.71
N ALA A 47 24.67 -26.79 13.93
CA ALA A 47 23.36 -27.39 13.62
C ALA A 47 22.62 -27.87 14.88
N GLU A 48 23.35 -28.28 15.93
CA GLU A 48 22.78 -28.69 17.21
C GLU A 48 22.17 -27.49 17.97
N GLU A 49 22.88 -26.36 18.02
CA GLU A 49 22.37 -25.13 18.61
C GLU A 49 21.13 -24.61 17.87
N VAL A 50 21.17 -24.62 16.54
CA VAL A 50 20.02 -24.22 15.70
C VAL A 50 18.83 -25.15 15.94
N ALA A 51 19.05 -26.47 16.00
CA ALA A 51 17.98 -27.43 16.27
C ALA A 51 17.39 -27.25 17.68
N ALA A 52 18.22 -27.02 18.70
CA ALA A 52 17.76 -26.75 20.06
C ALA A 52 16.92 -25.47 20.13
N GLN A 53 17.34 -24.42 19.43
CA GLN A 53 16.58 -23.16 19.37
C GLN A 53 15.26 -23.31 18.58
N LEU A 54 15.24 -24.10 17.51
CA LEU A 54 14.01 -24.41 16.76
C LEU A 54 12.98 -25.14 17.63
N ARG A 55 13.41 -26.05 18.50
CA ARG A 55 12.51 -26.69 19.47
C ARG A 55 11.90 -25.69 20.45
N ARG A 56 12.69 -24.72 20.93
CA ARG A 56 12.15 -23.61 21.74
C ARG A 56 11.13 -22.78 20.97
N PHE A 57 11.38 -22.51 19.69
CA PHE A 57 10.41 -21.82 18.84
C PHE A 57 9.12 -22.64 18.63
N GLU A 58 9.22 -23.96 18.51
CA GLU A 58 8.07 -24.86 18.46
C GLU A 58 7.26 -24.86 19.76
N GLU A 59 7.93 -24.95 20.92
CA GLU A 59 7.28 -24.87 22.24
C GLU A 59 6.49 -23.57 22.46
N HIS A 60 6.96 -22.47 21.86
CA HIS A 60 6.28 -21.17 21.88
C HIS A 60 5.28 -20.96 20.73
N GLY A 61 5.05 -21.99 19.91
CA GLY A 61 4.12 -21.95 18.78
C GLY A 61 4.51 -20.92 17.72
N LEU A 62 5.81 -20.76 17.46
CA LEU A 62 6.33 -19.95 16.36
C LEU A 62 6.54 -20.80 15.12
N VAL A 63 7.07 -22.01 15.27
CA VAL A 63 7.28 -22.94 14.14
C VAL A 63 6.65 -24.29 14.44
N ALA A 64 6.42 -25.08 13.40
CA ALA A 64 6.12 -26.51 13.49
C ALA A 64 7.28 -27.29 12.88
N LEU A 65 7.74 -28.33 13.57
CA LEU A 65 8.82 -29.18 13.09
C LEU A 65 8.26 -30.51 12.58
N ALA A 66 8.61 -30.86 11.34
CA ALA A 66 8.22 -32.13 10.73
C ALA A 66 9.46 -32.92 10.31
N SER A 67 9.37 -34.26 10.35
CA SER A 67 10.39 -35.12 9.76
C SER A 67 9.98 -35.50 8.34
N ASP A 68 10.83 -35.18 7.38
CA ASP A 68 10.72 -35.66 6.00
C ASP A 68 11.70 -36.81 5.81
N ALA A 69 11.20 -37.92 5.25
CA ALA A 69 11.96 -39.17 5.07
C ALA A 69 13.18 -38.99 4.15
N ASP A 70 13.12 -38.05 3.20
CA ASP A 70 14.20 -37.78 2.25
C ASP A 70 15.04 -36.54 2.61
N ASP A 71 14.50 -35.64 3.43
CA ASP A 71 15.04 -34.27 3.59
C ASP A 71 15.42 -33.89 5.04
N GLY A 72 15.20 -34.78 6.01
CA GLY A 72 15.47 -34.51 7.43
C GLY A 72 14.43 -33.61 8.08
N LEU A 73 14.84 -32.79 9.06
CA LEU A 73 13.94 -31.90 9.79
C LEU A 73 13.53 -30.70 8.92
N VAL A 74 12.23 -30.57 8.68
CA VAL A 74 11.57 -29.47 7.97
C VAL A 74 10.95 -28.51 8.99
N VAL A 75 11.04 -27.21 8.70
CA VAL A 75 10.52 -26.14 9.55
C VAL A 75 9.41 -25.39 8.83
N GLU A 76 8.22 -25.30 9.45
CA GLU A 76 7.10 -24.52 8.94
C GLU A 76 6.74 -23.39 9.90
N GLY A 77 6.37 -22.23 9.36
CA GLY A 77 6.05 -21.04 10.11
C GLY A 77 4.59 -21.08 10.50
N THR A 78 4.28 -20.92 11.77
CA THR A 78 2.90 -20.83 12.24
C THR A 78 2.28 -19.48 11.88
N GLU A 79 0.95 -19.38 11.94
CA GLU A 79 0.23 -18.10 11.81
C GLU A 79 0.76 -17.05 12.79
N ARG A 80 1.09 -17.46 14.03
CA ARG A 80 1.66 -16.57 15.05
C ARG A 80 3.00 -16.00 14.61
N PHE A 81 3.88 -16.82 14.05
CA PHE A 81 5.17 -16.36 13.55
C PHE A 81 4.99 -15.38 12.38
N LEU A 82 4.11 -15.69 11.44
CA LEU A 82 3.81 -14.80 10.31
C LEU A 82 3.25 -13.45 10.78
N ALA A 83 2.35 -13.44 11.76
CA ALA A 83 1.82 -12.21 12.35
C ALA A 83 2.90 -11.37 13.05
N LEU A 84 3.84 -12.01 13.75
CA LEU A 84 4.98 -11.32 14.37
C LEU A 84 5.96 -10.79 13.33
N LEU A 85 6.21 -11.54 12.25
CA LEU A 85 7.06 -11.12 11.14
C LEU A 85 6.48 -9.91 10.40
N ASP A 86 5.18 -9.91 10.12
CA ASP A 86 4.47 -8.79 9.52
C ASP A 86 4.47 -7.54 10.43
N ARG A 87 4.27 -7.72 11.74
CA ARG A 87 4.40 -6.62 12.71
C ARG A 87 5.84 -6.09 12.79
N TYR A 88 6.85 -6.97 12.76
CA TYR A 88 8.25 -6.58 12.68
C TYR A 88 8.54 -5.79 11.41
N GLY A 89 8.03 -6.24 10.26
CA GLY A 89 8.16 -5.57 8.96
C GLY A 89 7.59 -4.16 8.98
N ARG A 90 6.38 -3.96 9.54
CA ARG A 90 5.79 -2.62 9.71
C ARG A 90 6.67 -1.69 10.56
N VAL A 91 7.25 -2.20 11.65
CA VAL A 91 8.12 -1.40 12.52
C VAL A 91 9.46 -1.12 11.84
N PHE A 92 10.01 -2.09 11.10
CA PHE A 92 11.26 -1.94 10.35
C PHE A 92 11.11 -0.86 9.28
N ASP A 93 10.02 -0.95 8.51
CA ASP A 93 9.67 0.02 7.47
C ASP A 93 9.46 1.43 8.06
N ALA A 94 8.94 1.54 9.28
CA ALA A 94 8.76 2.82 9.95
C ALA A 94 10.07 3.43 10.48
N VAL A 95 11.09 2.60 10.76
CA VAL A 95 12.36 3.03 11.39
C VAL A 95 13.47 3.29 10.37
N PHE A 96 13.58 2.47 9.31
CA PHE A 96 14.72 2.54 8.38
C PHE A 96 14.38 3.10 7.01
N ILE A 97 13.13 2.95 6.57
CA ILE A 97 12.64 3.74 5.46
C ILE A 97 12.13 5.03 6.10
N VAL A 98 12.59 6.19 5.61
CA VAL A 98 11.97 7.48 5.95
C VAL A 98 10.58 7.57 5.27
N ARG A 99 9.83 6.48 5.26
CA ARG A 99 8.54 6.31 4.58
C ARG A 99 7.54 7.28 5.14
N GLY A 100 7.59 7.55 6.45
CA GLY A 100 6.78 8.58 7.09
C GLY A 100 7.01 9.96 6.49
N GLU A 101 8.25 10.44 6.38
CA GLU A 101 8.55 11.78 5.84
C GLU A 101 8.37 11.83 4.32
N LEU A 102 8.81 10.79 3.59
CA LEU A 102 8.63 10.69 2.14
C LEU A 102 7.14 10.67 1.78
N ARG A 103 6.33 9.85 2.47
CA ARG A 103 4.88 9.85 2.33
C ARG A 103 4.30 11.21 2.72
N GLY A 104 4.77 11.83 3.80
CA GLY A 104 4.34 13.18 4.20
C GLY A 104 4.62 14.26 3.15
N GLN A 105 5.64 14.08 2.30
CA GLN A 105 5.93 14.96 1.17
C GLN A 105 5.12 14.62 -0.10
N GLN A 106 4.58 13.41 -0.21
CA GLN A 106 3.91 12.93 -1.43
C GLN A 106 2.40 12.74 -1.29
N LEU A 107 1.90 12.47 -0.09
CA LEU A 107 0.51 12.16 0.20
C LEU A 107 0.01 13.12 1.27
N LEU A 108 -0.97 13.95 0.91
CA LEU A 108 -1.67 14.77 1.89
C LEU A 108 -2.89 14.02 2.41
N VAL A 109 -3.05 13.99 3.73
CA VAL A 109 -4.18 13.33 4.39
C VAL A 109 -4.91 14.32 5.28
N SER A 110 -6.18 14.53 5.01
CA SER A 110 -7.10 15.34 5.81
C SER A 110 -8.40 14.55 5.98
N SER A 111 -8.57 13.90 7.12
CA SER A 111 -9.74 13.06 7.38
C SER A 111 -10.04 12.98 8.87
N ASN A 112 -11.33 12.96 9.20
CA ASN A 112 -11.86 12.71 10.53
C ASN A 112 -12.03 11.21 10.83
N GLN A 113 -11.66 10.32 9.90
CA GLN A 113 -11.77 8.87 10.00
C GLN A 113 -10.38 8.22 10.12
N PRO A 114 -9.76 8.17 11.31
CA PRO A 114 -8.35 7.83 11.46
C PRO A 114 -8.01 6.41 10.97
N GLU A 115 -8.84 5.41 11.30
CA GLU A 115 -8.61 4.02 10.90
C GLU A 115 -8.68 3.85 9.37
N LEU A 116 -9.67 4.47 8.73
CA LEU A 116 -9.84 4.40 7.28
C LEU A 116 -8.77 5.21 6.55
N ALA A 117 -8.34 6.33 7.13
CA ALA A 117 -7.21 7.11 6.62
C ALA A 117 -5.89 6.33 6.71
N ASP A 118 -5.67 5.57 7.78
CA ASP A 118 -4.52 4.67 7.90
C ASP A 118 -4.56 3.55 6.87
N PHE A 119 -5.73 3.00 6.59
CA PHE A 119 -5.91 2.06 5.48
C PHE A 119 -5.59 2.72 4.12
N GLY A 120 -6.05 3.95 3.87
CA GLY A 120 -5.72 4.69 2.66
C GLY A 120 -4.21 4.97 2.52
N ARG A 121 -3.51 5.28 3.62
CA ARG A 121 -2.04 5.40 3.66
C ARG A 121 -1.35 4.08 3.32
N LEU A 122 -1.85 2.97 3.87
CA LEU A 122 -1.35 1.64 3.55
C LEU A 122 -1.49 1.36 2.05
N LEU A 123 -2.67 1.61 1.46
CA LEU A 123 -2.87 1.43 0.02
C LEU A 123 -1.88 2.26 -0.79
N TYR A 124 -1.72 3.54 -0.45
CA TYR A 124 -0.75 4.43 -1.11
C TYR A 124 0.67 3.85 -1.08
N ASP A 125 1.14 3.43 0.10
CA ASP A 125 2.49 2.87 0.26
C ASP A 125 2.70 1.61 -0.56
N ARG A 126 1.71 0.71 -0.58
CA ARG A 126 1.83 -0.54 -1.35
C ARG A 126 1.81 -0.28 -2.86
N MET A 127 1.00 0.68 -3.32
CA MET A 127 1.00 1.10 -4.72
C MET A 127 2.30 1.83 -5.10
N TYR A 128 2.91 2.57 -4.17
CA TYR A 128 4.23 3.17 -4.35
C TYR A 128 5.31 2.09 -4.49
N ASP A 129 5.33 1.11 -3.57
CA ASP A 129 6.32 0.03 -3.54
C ASP A 129 6.26 -0.86 -4.80
N LEU A 130 5.07 -1.07 -5.36
CA LEU A 130 4.88 -1.78 -6.63
C LEU A 130 5.21 -0.92 -7.86
N GLY A 131 5.60 0.34 -7.64
CA GLY A 131 6.00 1.28 -8.67
C GLY A 131 4.83 1.86 -9.48
N TRP A 132 3.59 1.57 -9.11
CA TRP A 132 2.42 1.98 -9.89
C TRP A 132 2.18 3.49 -9.84
N LEU A 133 2.58 4.16 -8.77
CA LEU A 133 2.50 5.63 -8.71
C LEU A 133 3.48 6.31 -9.69
N TYR A 134 4.53 5.65 -10.18
CA TYR A 134 5.36 6.26 -11.24
C TYR A 134 4.62 6.40 -12.58
N LEU A 135 3.45 5.77 -12.72
CA LEU A 135 2.57 5.91 -13.88
C LEU A 135 1.90 7.29 -13.97
N HIS A 136 2.00 8.14 -12.93
CA HIS A 136 1.63 9.57 -13.00
C HIS A 136 2.32 10.32 -14.17
N ASN A 137 3.41 9.76 -14.69
CA ASN A 137 4.09 10.26 -15.87
C ASN A 137 3.34 10.01 -17.19
N PHE A 138 2.26 9.24 -17.20
CA PHE A 138 1.40 9.01 -18.35
C PHE A 138 0.03 9.65 -18.15
N GLY A 139 -0.53 10.24 -19.20
CA GLY A 139 -1.88 10.79 -19.18
C GLY A 139 -2.93 9.73 -18.89
N SER A 140 -4.08 10.11 -18.31
CA SER A 140 -5.23 9.21 -18.07
C SER A 140 -5.01 8.06 -17.06
N ALA A 141 -3.87 8.03 -16.36
CA ALA A 141 -3.60 7.03 -15.33
C ALA A 141 -4.55 7.09 -14.12
N CYS A 142 -5.29 8.20 -13.92
CA CYS A 142 -6.24 8.32 -12.81
C CYS A 142 -7.33 7.24 -12.85
N PHE A 143 -7.85 6.87 -14.03
CA PHE A 143 -8.85 5.80 -14.17
C PHE A 143 -8.29 4.42 -13.79
N LEU A 144 -7.07 4.11 -14.22
CA LEU A 144 -6.36 2.87 -13.85
C LEU A 144 -6.13 2.83 -12.34
N ILE A 145 -5.58 3.91 -11.78
CA ILE A 145 -5.21 3.99 -10.37
C ILE A 145 -6.45 3.95 -9.46
N ALA A 146 -7.53 4.66 -9.80
CA ALA A 146 -8.79 4.61 -9.06
C ALA A 146 -9.43 3.20 -9.12
N SER A 147 -9.38 2.55 -10.29
CA SER A 147 -9.86 1.17 -10.46
C SER A 147 -9.07 0.18 -9.62
N LEU A 148 -7.75 0.34 -9.56
CA LEU A 148 -6.88 -0.50 -8.76
C LEU A 148 -7.10 -0.26 -7.27
N ALA A 149 -7.16 1.00 -6.82
CA ALA A 149 -7.48 1.34 -5.44
C ALA A 149 -8.83 0.76 -5.00
N ARG A 150 -9.86 0.83 -5.85
CA ARG A 150 -11.16 0.18 -5.59
C ARG A 150 -10.98 -1.33 -5.38
N ARG A 151 -10.33 -2.00 -6.32
CA ARG A 151 -10.14 -3.46 -6.26
C ARG A 151 -9.37 -3.89 -5.01
N LEU A 152 -8.33 -3.15 -4.64
CA LEU A 152 -7.56 -3.42 -3.43
C LEU A 152 -8.39 -3.20 -2.16
N ALA A 153 -9.17 -2.12 -2.09
CA ALA A 153 -10.09 -1.88 -0.98
C ALA A 153 -11.11 -3.03 -0.81
N GLU A 154 -11.69 -3.52 -1.90
CA GLU A 154 -12.60 -4.66 -1.91
C GLU A 154 -11.94 -5.95 -1.40
N LEU A 155 -10.67 -6.21 -1.77
CA LEU A 155 -9.93 -7.35 -1.24
C LEU A 155 -9.76 -7.28 0.29
N HIS A 156 -9.68 -6.07 0.84
CA HIS A 156 -9.65 -5.79 2.28
C HIS A 156 -11.03 -5.72 2.94
N GLY A 157 -12.09 -6.07 2.22
CA GLY A 157 -13.45 -6.17 2.77
C GLY A 157 -14.18 -4.84 2.88
N HIS A 158 -13.63 -3.76 2.34
CA HIS A 158 -14.29 -2.46 2.28
C HIS A 158 -15.23 -2.36 1.08
N ARG A 159 -16.29 -1.55 1.21
CA ARG A 159 -17.08 -1.15 0.04
C ARG A 159 -16.33 -0.03 -0.66
N ALA A 160 -16.09 -0.17 -1.95
CA ALA A 160 -15.40 0.86 -2.71
C ALA A 160 -16.07 1.08 -4.07
N ARG A 161 -16.05 2.32 -4.55
CA ARG A 161 -16.58 2.69 -5.87
C ARG A 161 -15.71 3.75 -6.52
N ILE A 162 -15.74 3.79 -7.84
CA ILE A 162 -15.09 4.86 -8.59
C ILE A 162 -16.10 6.00 -8.75
N VAL A 163 -15.64 7.22 -8.51
CA VAL A 163 -16.39 8.44 -8.87
C VAL A 163 -15.60 9.14 -9.95
N SER A 164 -16.26 9.42 -11.08
CA SER A 164 -15.70 10.28 -12.10
C SER A 164 -16.27 11.69 -11.99
N GLY A 165 -15.45 12.66 -12.37
CA GLY A 165 -15.81 14.06 -12.35
C GLY A 165 -14.60 14.93 -12.64
N LEU A 166 -14.47 16.02 -11.91
CA LEU A 166 -13.35 16.96 -12.04
C LEU A 166 -12.82 17.39 -10.67
N VAL A 167 -11.61 17.94 -10.68
CA VAL A 167 -11.00 18.58 -9.51
C VAL A 167 -10.74 20.04 -9.83
N GLU A 168 -11.31 20.92 -9.03
CA GLU A 168 -10.98 22.33 -8.99
C GLU A 168 -9.84 22.56 -8.01
N VAL A 169 -8.78 23.21 -8.47
CA VAL A 169 -7.65 23.61 -7.63
C VAL A 169 -7.54 25.13 -7.70
N GLU A 170 -7.89 25.81 -6.61
CA GLU A 170 -7.86 27.26 -6.50
C GLU A 170 -6.61 27.74 -5.76
N ASN A 171 -5.87 28.64 -6.39
CA ASN A 171 -4.68 29.26 -5.80
C ASN A 171 -4.62 30.75 -6.11
N GLN A 172 -4.78 31.58 -5.07
CA GLN A 172 -4.67 33.04 -5.16
C GLN A 172 -5.52 33.63 -6.30
N GLY A 173 -6.77 33.14 -6.44
CA GLY A 173 -7.72 33.58 -7.47
C GLY A 173 -7.51 32.96 -8.86
N ASN A 174 -6.51 32.09 -9.05
CA ASN A 174 -6.37 31.27 -10.25
C ASN A 174 -7.03 29.91 -10.07
N MET A 175 -7.82 29.48 -11.06
CA MET A 175 -8.49 28.19 -11.06
C MET A 175 -7.84 27.22 -12.05
N PHE A 176 -7.45 26.05 -11.57
CA PHE A 176 -7.01 24.94 -12.40
C PHE A 176 -8.04 23.81 -12.36
N LEU A 177 -8.36 23.25 -13.54
CA LEU A 177 -9.33 22.18 -13.69
C LEU A 177 -8.63 20.89 -14.14
N LEU A 178 -8.67 19.87 -13.28
CA LEU A 178 -8.29 18.51 -13.65
C LEU A 178 -9.54 17.74 -14.08
N GLY A 179 -9.55 17.21 -15.29
CA GLY A 179 -10.67 16.40 -15.79
C GLY A 179 -11.91 17.21 -16.20
N GLY A 180 -11.86 18.55 -16.16
CA GLY A 180 -12.93 19.40 -16.68
C GLY A 180 -13.09 19.29 -18.21
N GLN A 181 -14.27 19.64 -18.71
CA GLN A 181 -14.59 19.60 -20.14
C GLN A 181 -13.70 20.54 -20.96
N GLY A 182 -13.07 20.03 -22.02
CA GLY A 182 -12.24 20.80 -22.94
C GLY A 182 -10.80 21.03 -22.47
N PHE A 183 -10.35 20.36 -21.39
CA PHE A 183 -9.02 20.51 -20.81
C PHE A 183 -8.09 19.32 -21.08
N ALA A 184 -8.59 18.23 -21.68
CA ALA A 184 -7.78 17.09 -22.06
C ALA A 184 -6.74 17.40 -23.14
N LYS A 185 -5.55 16.80 -23.01
CA LYS A 185 -4.52 16.84 -24.06
C LYS A 185 -4.83 15.82 -25.17
N PRO A 186 -4.25 15.96 -26.38
CA PRO A 186 -4.38 14.95 -27.44
C PRO A 186 -4.07 13.54 -26.93
N GLY A 187 -4.97 12.59 -27.19
CA GLY A 187 -4.86 11.20 -26.73
C GLY A 187 -5.35 10.95 -25.30
N GLN A 188 -5.91 11.95 -24.63
CA GLN A 188 -6.59 11.81 -23.33
C GLN A 188 -8.08 12.09 -23.49
N ILE A 189 -8.88 11.56 -22.58
CA ILE A 189 -10.27 12.00 -22.43
C ILE A 189 -10.34 13.14 -21.41
N ASP A 190 -11.36 13.98 -21.55
CA ASP A 190 -11.81 14.81 -20.42
C ASP A 190 -12.34 13.86 -19.33
N GLY A 191 -12.16 14.25 -18.08
CA GLY A 191 -12.55 13.45 -16.91
C GLY A 191 -11.38 13.15 -15.97
N HIS A 192 -11.71 13.03 -14.69
CA HIS A 192 -10.86 12.53 -13.64
C HIS A 192 -11.61 11.43 -12.89
N ALA A 193 -10.87 10.53 -12.25
CA ALA A 193 -11.45 9.43 -11.48
C ALA A 193 -10.75 9.30 -10.14
N VAL A 194 -11.54 9.08 -9.10
CA VAL A 194 -11.11 8.86 -7.72
C VAL A 194 -11.79 7.62 -7.16
N CYS A 195 -11.20 7.02 -6.12
CA CYS A 195 -11.81 5.91 -5.40
C CYS A 195 -12.49 6.46 -4.13
N VAL A 196 -13.75 6.10 -3.90
CA VAL A 196 -14.47 6.38 -2.67
C VAL A 196 -14.62 5.08 -1.89
N ILE A 197 -14.18 5.09 -0.63
CA ILE A 197 -14.24 3.93 0.27
C ILE A 197 -15.28 4.20 1.37
N ASP A 198 -16.16 3.23 1.56
CA ASP A 198 -17.23 3.17 2.55
C ASP A 198 -18.14 4.43 2.61
N ASP A 199 -18.21 5.17 1.49
CA ASP A 199 -18.86 6.49 1.40
C ASP A 199 -18.39 7.47 2.49
N ALA A 200 -17.16 7.29 2.97
CA ALA A 200 -16.57 8.06 4.05
C ALA A 200 -15.24 8.73 3.66
N LEU A 201 -14.50 8.13 2.73
CA LEU A 201 -13.16 8.60 2.35
C LEU A 201 -13.01 8.65 0.83
N VAL A 202 -12.38 9.70 0.33
CA VAL A 202 -11.94 9.87 -1.06
C VAL A 202 -10.44 9.66 -1.14
N LEU A 203 -10.02 8.72 -1.98
CA LEU A 203 -8.63 8.50 -2.37
C LEU A 203 -8.43 9.01 -3.79
N ASP A 204 -7.59 10.03 -3.94
CA ASP A 204 -7.16 10.52 -5.24
C ASP A 204 -5.64 10.38 -5.36
N PHE A 205 -5.22 9.27 -5.96
CA PHE A 205 -3.83 9.01 -6.31
C PHE A 205 -3.60 9.26 -7.80
N GLY A 206 -4.36 10.16 -8.42
CA GLY A 206 -4.35 10.44 -9.86
C GLY A 206 -3.79 11.82 -10.25
N LEU A 207 -3.09 12.52 -9.35
CA LEU A 207 -2.76 13.95 -9.47
C LEU A 207 -1.55 14.27 -10.38
N GLY A 208 -1.13 13.34 -11.23
CA GLY A 208 0.07 13.49 -12.07
C GLY A 208 0.03 14.69 -13.02
N ASN A 209 -1.14 15.02 -13.57
CA ASN A 209 -1.32 16.18 -14.44
C ASN A 209 -1.20 17.51 -13.68
N VAL A 210 -1.71 17.59 -12.45
CA VAL A 210 -1.52 18.76 -11.58
C VAL A 210 -0.03 18.97 -11.33
N ARG A 211 0.70 17.91 -11.01
CA ARG A 211 2.15 17.99 -10.76
C ARG A 211 2.96 18.46 -11.97
N LYS A 212 2.55 18.08 -13.19
CA LYS A 212 3.23 18.47 -14.43
C LYS A 212 2.90 19.89 -14.88
N SER A 213 1.64 20.29 -14.74
CA SER A 213 1.12 21.52 -15.34
C SER A 213 1.04 22.69 -14.36
N TYR A 214 0.95 22.42 -13.06
CA TYR A 214 0.76 23.44 -12.04
C TYR A 214 2.00 23.60 -11.16
N ARG A 215 2.39 22.58 -10.38
CA ARG A 215 3.66 22.64 -9.61
C ARG A 215 4.26 21.26 -9.32
N ARG A 216 5.59 21.14 -9.44
CA ARG A 216 6.31 19.87 -9.20
C ARG A 216 6.31 19.42 -7.74
N ASP A 217 6.11 20.36 -6.81
CA ASP A 217 6.01 20.17 -5.36
C ASP A 217 4.59 19.77 -4.90
N PHE A 218 3.62 19.72 -5.82
CA PHE A 218 2.28 19.25 -5.49
C PHE A 218 2.30 17.76 -5.12
N TYR A 219 1.40 17.38 -4.21
CA TYR A 219 1.27 16.01 -3.73
C TYR A 219 0.94 15.04 -4.88
N TRP A 220 1.45 13.82 -4.80
CA TRP A 220 1.19 12.71 -5.71
C TRP A 220 -0.21 12.14 -5.49
N GLY A 221 -0.65 12.12 -4.24
CA GLY A 221 -1.99 11.71 -3.88
C GLY A 221 -2.58 12.53 -2.74
N THR A 222 -3.89 12.41 -2.58
CA THR A 222 -4.63 12.99 -1.46
C THR A 222 -5.61 11.97 -0.89
N ILE A 223 -5.90 12.15 0.40
CA ILE A 223 -6.94 11.46 1.15
C ILE A 223 -7.79 12.53 1.82
N ALA A 224 -9.08 12.56 1.51
CA ALA A 224 -10.04 13.53 2.03
C ALA A 224 -11.32 12.83 2.52
N ASP A 225 -12.04 13.43 3.46
CA ASP A 225 -13.38 12.94 3.82
C ASP A 225 -14.35 13.07 2.64
N TYR A 226 -15.22 12.07 2.47
CA TYR A 226 -16.34 12.14 1.55
C TYR A 226 -17.50 12.89 2.21
N GLU A 227 -17.67 14.15 1.83
CA GLU A 227 -18.70 15.04 2.36
C GLU A 227 -19.42 15.73 1.20
N ARG A 228 -20.64 15.28 0.91
CA ARG A 228 -21.41 15.82 -0.21
C ARG A 228 -22.12 17.11 0.16
N ASP A 229 -21.86 18.14 -0.64
CA ASP A 229 -22.48 19.45 -0.60
C ASP A 229 -22.79 19.89 -2.04
N GLY A 230 -24.01 19.60 -2.48
CA GLY A 230 -24.43 19.77 -3.86
C GLY A 230 -23.60 18.91 -4.81
N ALA A 231 -22.89 19.59 -5.73
CA ALA A 231 -22.00 18.98 -6.71
C ALA A 231 -20.62 18.61 -6.15
N VAL A 232 -20.22 19.21 -5.03
CA VAL A 232 -18.92 18.95 -4.40
C VAL A 232 -19.07 17.74 -3.50
N PHE A 233 -18.16 16.77 -3.59
CA PHE A 233 -18.19 15.56 -2.77
C PHE A 233 -16.96 15.35 -1.89
N ALA A 234 -15.94 16.17 -2.05
CA ALA A 234 -14.82 16.29 -1.13
C ALA A 234 -14.18 17.67 -1.25
N ARG A 235 -13.59 18.14 -0.16
CA ARG A 235 -12.80 19.37 -0.12
C ARG A 235 -11.53 19.14 0.68
N LEU A 236 -10.47 19.85 0.31
CA LEU A 236 -9.21 19.80 1.03
C LEU A 236 -8.49 21.14 0.89
N THR A 237 -7.85 21.59 1.96
CA THR A 237 -6.98 22.78 1.95
C THR A 237 -5.55 22.36 2.21
N LEU A 238 -4.64 22.71 1.31
CA LEU A 238 -3.21 22.48 1.46
C LEU A 238 -2.60 23.41 2.51
N PRO A 239 -1.44 23.07 3.09
CA PRO A 239 -0.78 23.92 4.09
C PRO A 239 -0.45 25.35 3.62
N ASP A 240 -0.31 25.56 2.32
CA ASP A 240 -0.03 26.86 1.69
C ASP A 240 -1.30 27.66 1.35
N GLY A 241 -2.48 27.15 1.71
CA GLY A 241 -3.78 27.80 1.49
C GLY A 241 -4.41 27.48 0.13
N VAL A 242 -3.79 26.67 -0.73
CA VAL A 242 -4.43 26.17 -1.95
C VAL A 242 -5.61 25.29 -1.58
N THR A 243 -6.76 25.48 -2.23
CA THR A 243 -7.94 24.66 -1.98
C THR A 243 -8.20 23.72 -3.15
N MET A 244 -8.68 22.53 -2.83
CA MET A 244 -9.10 21.51 -3.76
C MET A 244 -10.56 21.17 -3.52
N ALA A 245 -11.35 21.06 -4.58
CA ALA A 245 -12.72 20.58 -4.52
C ALA A 245 -12.96 19.54 -5.61
N TRP A 246 -13.42 18.36 -5.22
CA TRP A 246 -13.83 17.32 -6.16
C TRP A 246 -15.32 17.46 -6.45
N LYS A 247 -15.68 17.49 -7.74
CA LYS A 247 -17.04 17.67 -8.22
C LYS A 247 -17.45 16.59 -9.20
N ASP A 248 -18.73 16.25 -9.21
CA ASP A 248 -19.33 15.29 -10.15
C ASP A 248 -20.60 15.82 -10.85
N ASP A 249 -20.77 17.13 -10.92
CA ASP A 249 -21.82 17.81 -11.70
C ASP A 249 -21.68 17.61 -13.21
N TRP A 250 -20.47 17.32 -13.67
CA TRP A 250 -20.20 16.89 -15.03
C TRP A 250 -19.32 15.65 -15.03
N GLN A 251 -19.69 14.69 -15.88
CA GLN A 251 -18.91 13.48 -16.12
C GLN A 251 -18.72 13.32 -17.62
N SER A 252 -17.52 12.86 -17.99
CA SER A 252 -17.20 12.60 -19.38
C SER A 252 -18.06 11.46 -19.92
N PRO A 253 -18.65 11.59 -21.13
CA PRO A 253 -19.41 10.49 -21.74
C PRO A 253 -18.53 9.27 -22.04
N ASN A 254 -17.20 9.44 -22.05
CA ASN A 254 -16.24 8.37 -22.32
C ASN A 254 -15.73 7.68 -21.04
N THR A 255 -16.21 8.08 -19.85
CA THR A 255 -15.79 7.52 -18.55
C THR A 255 -15.88 6.00 -18.52
N GLU A 256 -17.04 5.44 -18.87
CA GLU A 256 -17.27 3.99 -18.85
C GLU A 256 -16.35 3.24 -19.82
N ALA A 257 -16.14 3.81 -21.01
CA ALA A 257 -15.22 3.22 -21.99
C ALA A 257 -13.77 3.21 -21.48
N GLU A 258 -13.34 4.27 -20.80
CA GLU A 258 -12.00 4.37 -20.22
C GLU A 258 -11.80 3.40 -19.06
N LEU A 259 -12.81 3.23 -18.20
CA LEU A 259 -12.80 2.22 -17.14
C LEU A 259 -12.76 0.80 -17.71
N ALA A 260 -13.58 0.52 -18.72
CA ALA A 260 -13.60 -0.78 -19.41
C ALA A 260 -12.27 -1.09 -20.09
N ARG A 261 -11.56 -0.08 -20.62
CA ARG A 261 -10.23 -0.24 -21.20
C ARG A 261 -9.21 -0.80 -20.20
N TYR A 262 -9.28 -0.37 -18.94
CA TYR A 262 -8.34 -0.81 -17.91
C TYR A 262 -8.78 -2.07 -17.17
N ALA A 263 -10.06 -2.39 -17.16
CA ALA A 263 -10.63 -3.54 -16.42
C ALA A 263 -9.85 -4.86 -16.60
N PRO A 264 -9.40 -5.26 -17.82
CA PRO A 264 -8.65 -6.52 -18.00
C PRO A 264 -7.33 -6.59 -17.24
N HIS A 265 -6.71 -5.44 -16.93
CA HIS A 265 -5.41 -5.36 -16.27
C HIS A 265 -5.53 -5.32 -14.74
N ILE A 266 -6.71 -4.98 -14.21
CA ILE A 266 -6.89 -4.73 -12.78
C ILE A 266 -6.68 -6.00 -11.97
N ASP A 267 -7.22 -7.13 -12.40
CA ASP A 267 -7.08 -8.39 -11.66
C ASP A 267 -5.64 -8.94 -11.72
N GLU A 268 -4.93 -8.74 -12.83
CA GLU A 268 -3.51 -9.11 -12.94
C GLU A 268 -2.63 -8.27 -12.00
N LEU A 269 -2.84 -6.95 -11.97
CA LEU A 269 -2.14 -6.07 -11.05
C LEU A 269 -2.50 -6.38 -9.59
N ALA A 270 -3.78 -6.64 -9.30
CA ALA A 270 -4.22 -7.04 -7.97
C ALA A 270 -3.61 -8.39 -7.54
N ALA A 271 -3.40 -9.34 -8.46
CA ALA A 271 -2.70 -10.58 -8.15
C ALA A 271 -1.25 -10.34 -7.72
N GLN A 272 -0.55 -9.38 -8.32
CA GLN A 272 0.79 -8.98 -7.89
C GLN A 272 0.78 -8.38 -6.48
N TYR A 273 -0.23 -7.56 -6.17
CA TYR A 273 -0.43 -7.04 -4.81
C TYR A 273 -0.64 -8.17 -3.80
N VAL A 274 -1.52 -9.12 -4.12
CA VAL A 274 -1.80 -10.27 -3.25
C VAL A 274 -0.52 -11.05 -3.04
N ALA A 275 0.15 -11.49 -4.10
CA ALA A 275 1.39 -12.27 -4.02
C ALA A 275 2.50 -11.59 -3.18
N ARG A 276 2.49 -10.26 -3.07
CA ARG A 276 3.52 -9.51 -2.33
C ARG A 276 3.14 -9.20 -0.87
N TYR A 277 1.85 -8.99 -0.59
CA TYR A 277 1.38 -8.40 0.65
C TYR A 277 0.25 -9.17 1.36
N ARG A 278 -0.18 -10.32 0.83
CA ARG A 278 -1.20 -11.20 1.41
C ARG A 278 -0.82 -12.67 1.29
#